data_AF-A0A842R1A0-F1
#
_entry.id   AF-A0A842R1A0-F1
#
_cell.length_a   1.000
_cell.length_b   1.000
_cell.length_c   1.000
_cell.angle_alpha   90.00
_cell.angle_beta   90.00
_cell.angle_gamma   90.00
#
_symmetry.space_group_name_H-M   'P 1'
#
loop_
_entity.id
_entity.type
_entity.pdbx_description
1 polymer ?
#
loop_
_entity_poly.entity_id
_entity_poly.type
_entity_poly.pdbx_seq_one_letter_code
_entity_poly.pdbx_strand_id
1 'polypeptide(L)'
;MNTVEDFVKSHVLSCQQRISLLRDASVKIWNKLFKTPFELQEHCKASWEEMAGKIGSRIKPLVPVDDSVPVGNLIFGSGSFSTGKFQAGEFKRMEATLDAPPVSLLGIVTNKSIEHGCNAARVASDFLYPLVELDFKNWYQEHVDASETHPTRATRYWFRKNDPAKPDGEDLARRFKIRQEHFHGDLGDLIDDTIGLDASSVSARGYNFQFCSSIFKHQSILPHINDTHPADLSFVDGRTGEKLYPGWQQGAIELMLQDGHDRFRGSLIEVDFMDSVDQIHDLDEGALLALGEGVSIKDSHEKLPAKAIQDAMKLVDDFTFCMLEPTGLILAWGITEDPVDVTFKTLDGTSMIINQRGIIVGDTMKSGKEAWGTNLVRDLDELVRFLES
;
A
#
# COMPACT_ATOMS: atom_id res chain seq x y z
N MET A 1 -26.57 -9.18 14.59
CA MET A 1 -25.35 -9.97 14.89
C MET A 1 -25.19 -10.03 16.40
N ASN A 2 -24.94 -11.22 16.98
CA ASN A 2 -25.04 -11.42 18.44
C ASN A 2 -23.68 -11.45 19.15
N THR A 3 -22.56 -11.54 18.42
CA THR A 3 -21.21 -11.53 18.98
C THR A 3 -20.22 -10.79 18.07
N VAL A 4 -19.08 -10.37 18.62
CA VAL A 4 -17.92 -9.85 17.87
C VAL A 4 -17.43 -10.84 16.81
N GLU A 5 -17.45 -12.14 17.13
CA GLU A 5 -17.02 -13.19 16.20
C GLU A 5 -17.99 -13.32 15.02
N ASP A 6 -19.30 -13.24 15.26
CA ASP A 6 -20.32 -13.22 14.20
C ASP A 6 -20.15 -12.01 13.28
N PHE A 7 -19.77 -10.86 13.85
CA PHE A 7 -19.49 -9.64 13.07
C PHE A 7 -18.32 -9.82 12.12
N VAL A 8 -17.18 -10.36 12.58
CA VAL A 8 -16.04 -10.59 11.67
C VAL A 8 -16.35 -11.68 10.65
N LYS A 9 -16.99 -12.78 11.07
CA LYS A 9 -17.34 -13.89 10.19
C LYS A 9 -18.33 -13.51 9.09
N SER A 10 -19.27 -12.61 9.35
CA SER A 10 -20.26 -12.18 8.34
C SER A 10 -19.61 -11.53 7.13
N HIS A 11 -18.41 -10.94 7.28
CA HIS A 11 -17.67 -10.29 6.20
C HIS A 11 -16.78 -11.24 5.38
N VAL A 12 -16.58 -12.48 5.83
CA VAL A 12 -15.75 -13.47 5.11
C VAL A 12 -16.33 -13.80 3.74
N LEU A 13 -17.65 -13.98 3.64
CA LEU A 13 -18.30 -14.30 2.36
C LEU A 13 -18.18 -13.14 1.36
N SER A 14 -18.39 -11.90 1.82
CA SER A 14 -18.20 -10.70 0.99
C SER A 14 -16.76 -10.60 0.48
N CYS A 15 -15.78 -10.76 1.37
CA CYS A 15 -14.35 -10.82 1.02
C CYS A 15 -14.07 -11.87 -0.08
N GLN A 16 -14.57 -13.10 0.08
CA GLN A 16 -14.37 -14.17 -0.89
C GLN A 16 -15.00 -13.85 -2.26
N GLN A 17 -16.18 -13.25 -2.28
CA GLN A 17 -16.85 -12.83 -3.51
C GLN A 17 -16.05 -11.73 -4.22
N ARG A 18 -15.59 -10.71 -3.49
CA ARG A 18 -14.77 -9.61 -4.05
C ARG A 18 -13.46 -10.13 -4.62
N ILE A 19 -12.77 -11.00 -3.90
CA ILE A 19 -11.55 -11.66 -4.39
C ILE A 19 -11.83 -12.47 -5.67
N SER A 20 -12.94 -13.22 -5.71
CA SER A 20 -13.32 -13.99 -6.91
C SER A 20 -13.51 -13.07 -8.11
N LEU A 21 -14.22 -11.95 -7.95
CA LEU A 21 -14.45 -10.98 -9.03
C LEU A 21 -13.13 -10.43 -9.60
N LEU A 22 -12.16 -10.12 -8.73
CA LEU A 22 -10.84 -9.66 -9.14
C LEU A 22 -10.06 -10.73 -9.92
N ARG A 23 -10.10 -11.99 -9.44
CA ARG A 23 -9.47 -13.11 -10.15
C ARG A 23 -10.12 -13.39 -11.50
N ASP A 24 -11.45 -13.37 -11.57
CA ASP A 24 -12.19 -13.62 -12.81
C ASP A 24 -11.88 -12.54 -13.87
N ALA A 25 -11.81 -11.28 -13.44
CA ALA A 25 -11.38 -10.18 -14.29
C ALA A 25 -9.93 -10.34 -14.77
N SER A 26 -9.02 -10.72 -13.87
CA SER A 26 -7.62 -11.02 -14.19
C SER A 26 -7.52 -12.10 -15.26
N VAL A 27 -8.23 -13.22 -15.11
CA VAL A 27 -8.24 -14.31 -16.10
C VAL A 27 -8.78 -13.83 -17.43
N LYS A 28 -9.84 -13.02 -17.43
CA LYS A 28 -10.37 -12.45 -18.67
C LYS A 28 -9.35 -11.55 -19.37
N ILE A 29 -8.68 -10.67 -18.63
CA ILE A 29 -7.71 -9.72 -19.19
C ILE A 29 -6.47 -10.46 -19.72
N TRP A 30 -5.83 -11.30 -18.90
CA TRP A 30 -4.51 -11.86 -19.22
C TRP A 30 -4.54 -13.16 -20.03
N ASN A 31 -5.63 -13.93 -20.02
CA ASN A 31 -5.73 -15.11 -20.88
C ASN A 31 -6.49 -14.83 -22.20
N LYS A 32 -7.15 -13.66 -22.35
CA LYS A 32 -7.97 -13.38 -23.54
C LYS A 32 -7.69 -12.06 -24.24
N LEU A 33 -7.34 -10.98 -23.52
CA LEU A 33 -7.22 -9.65 -24.11
C LEU A 33 -5.77 -9.27 -24.41
N PHE A 34 -4.86 -9.47 -23.45
CA PHE A 34 -3.46 -9.09 -23.58
C PHE A 34 -2.55 -10.26 -23.26
N LYS A 35 -1.42 -10.35 -23.97
CA LYS A 35 -0.41 -11.38 -23.72
C LYS A 35 0.69 -10.88 -22.80
N THR A 36 0.91 -9.58 -22.74
CA THR A 36 1.95 -8.97 -21.90
C THR A 36 1.45 -7.72 -21.19
N PRO A 37 2.02 -7.41 -20.01
CA PRO A 37 1.85 -6.12 -19.34
C PRO A 37 2.11 -4.90 -20.24
N PHE A 38 3.10 -4.98 -21.14
CA PHE A 38 3.48 -3.89 -22.02
C PHE A 38 2.36 -3.57 -23.03
N GLU A 39 1.77 -4.60 -23.67
CA GLU A 39 0.64 -4.44 -24.58
C GLU A 39 -0.55 -3.74 -23.90
N LEU A 40 -0.85 -4.12 -22.64
CA LEU A 40 -1.92 -3.48 -21.87
C LEU A 40 -1.63 -2.00 -21.61
N GLN A 41 -0.40 -1.64 -21.25
CA GLN A 41 -0.07 -0.23 -21.02
C GLN A 41 -0.07 0.61 -22.29
N GLU A 42 0.39 0.07 -23.42
CA GLU A 42 0.28 0.74 -24.71
C GLU A 42 -1.19 1.03 -25.07
N HIS A 43 -2.10 0.09 -24.77
CA HIS A 43 -3.55 0.31 -24.92
C HIS A 43 -4.06 1.47 -24.05
N CYS A 44 -3.63 1.52 -22.79
CA CYS A 44 -4.01 2.58 -21.87
C CYS A 44 -3.49 3.97 -22.27
N LYS A 45 -2.26 4.06 -22.81
CA LYS A 45 -1.58 5.33 -23.11
C LYS A 45 -2.40 6.25 -24.01
N ALA A 46 -3.05 5.74 -25.05
CA ALA A 46 -3.84 6.56 -25.97
C ALA A 46 -4.98 7.32 -25.26
N SER A 47 -5.68 6.64 -24.34
CA SER A 47 -6.74 7.26 -23.53
C SER A 47 -6.17 8.25 -22.51
N TRP A 48 -5.02 7.91 -21.92
CA TRP A 48 -4.33 8.77 -20.96
C TRP A 48 -3.82 10.06 -21.58
N GLU A 49 -3.37 10.05 -22.84
CA GLU A 49 -2.99 11.27 -23.57
C GLU A 49 -4.18 12.20 -23.77
N GLU A 50 -5.35 11.67 -24.14
CA GLU A 50 -6.58 12.46 -24.27
C GLU A 50 -7.00 13.07 -22.93
N MET A 51 -6.96 12.28 -21.85
CA MET A 51 -7.29 12.76 -20.52
C MET A 51 -6.30 13.79 -19.98
N ALA A 52 -5.00 13.62 -20.27
CA ALA A 52 -3.97 14.55 -19.85
C ALA A 52 -4.26 15.96 -20.37
N GLY A 53 -4.75 16.07 -21.62
CA GLY A 53 -5.21 17.34 -22.20
C GLY A 53 -6.41 17.97 -21.48
N LYS A 54 -7.31 17.16 -20.91
CA LYS A 54 -8.49 17.63 -20.17
C LYS A 54 -8.17 18.02 -18.73
N ILE A 55 -7.29 17.26 -18.08
CA ILE A 55 -6.91 17.43 -16.68
C ILE A 55 -5.85 18.54 -16.53
N GLY A 56 -5.04 18.77 -17.56
CA GLY A 56 -3.95 19.76 -17.52
C GLY A 56 -2.69 19.23 -16.83
N SER A 57 -2.56 17.92 -16.66
CA SER A 57 -1.35 17.24 -16.18
C SER A 57 -1.08 16.03 -17.06
N ARG A 58 0.20 15.73 -17.32
CA ARG A 58 0.58 14.45 -17.92
C ARG A 58 0.15 13.29 -17.02
N ILE A 59 -0.25 12.19 -17.63
CA ILE A 59 -0.54 10.92 -16.95
C ILE A 59 0.56 9.94 -17.32
N LYS A 60 1.17 9.33 -16.30
CA LYS A 60 2.13 8.22 -16.44
C LYS A 60 1.53 6.94 -15.87
N PRO A 61 2.00 5.75 -16.26
CA PRO A 61 1.61 4.53 -15.58
C PRO A 61 1.94 4.61 -14.09
N LEU A 62 1.05 4.09 -13.24
CA LEU A 62 1.30 4.02 -11.79
C LEU A 62 2.46 3.07 -11.49
N VAL A 63 2.47 1.90 -12.13
CA VAL A 63 3.58 0.94 -12.13
C VAL A 63 4.12 0.89 -13.57
N PRO A 64 5.24 1.56 -13.89
CA PRO A 64 5.80 1.52 -15.24
C PRO A 64 6.20 0.11 -15.66
N VAL A 65 5.90 -0.24 -16.91
CA VAL A 65 6.27 -1.52 -17.52
C VAL A 65 7.21 -1.29 -18.69
N ASP A 66 8.22 -2.15 -18.78
CA ASP A 66 9.16 -2.27 -19.90
C ASP A 66 8.95 -3.65 -20.58
N ASP A 67 9.12 -3.75 -21.90
CA ASP A 67 8.95 -5.01 -22.64
C ASP A 67 10.13 -5.99 -22.43
N SER A 68 11.26 -5.49 -21.96
CA SER A 68 12.50 -6.24 -21.77
C SER A 68 12.66 -6.83 -20.38
N VAL A 69 11.86 -6.40 -19.39
CA VAL A 69 11.98 -6.80 -17.98
C VAL A 69 10.62 -7.30 -17.45
N PRO A 70 10.56 -8.47 -16.78
CA PRO A 70 9.37 -8.91 -16.09
C PRO A 70 8.91 -7.91 -15.03
N VAL A 71 7.60 -7.73 -14.88
CA VAL A 71 7.07 -6.87 -13.81
C VAL A 71 7.20 -7.59 -12.47
N GLY A 72 8.03 -7.03 -11.59
CA GLY A 72 8.33 -7.61 -10.28
C GLY A 72 7.65 -6.90 -9.12
N ASN A 73 7.22 -7.65 -8.11
CA ASN A 73 6.77 -7.13 -6.82
C ASN A 73 7.63 -7.67 -5.69
N LEU A 74 7.90 -6.82 -4.68
CA LEU A 74 8.42 -7.25 -3.38
C LEU A 74 7.37 -6.99 -2.29
N ILE A 75 7.22 -7.92 -1.34
CA ILE A 75 6.36 -7.71 -0.16
C ILE A 75 7.22 -7.39 1.04
N PHE A 76 7.00 -6.22 1.64
CA PHE A 76 7.71 -5.74 2.81
C PHE A 76 6.84 -5.84 4.07
N GLY A 77 7.40 -6.26 5.20
CA GLY A 77 6.67 -6.29 6.47
C GLY A 77 7.53 -6.62 7.69
N SER A 78 7.05 -6.22 8.89
CA SER A 78 7.87 -6.22 10.12
C SER A 78 7.18 -6.84 11.34
N GLY A 79 6.09 -7.58 11.15
CA GLY A 79 5.25 -8.11 12.24
C GLY A 79 4.69 -9.50 11.97
N SER A 80 3.41 -9.73 12.32
CA SER A 80 2.75 -11.02 12.09
C SER A 80 2.74 -11.48 10.64
N PHE A 81 3.00 -10.56 9.70
CA PHE A 81 3.03 -10.79 8.26
C PHE A 81 1.74 -11.43 7.71
N SER A 82 0.62 -11.25 8.41
CA SER A 82 -0.65 -11.90 8.03
C SER A 82 -1.23 -11.37 6.73
N THR A 83 -1.09 -10.07 6.45
CA THR A 83 -1.48 -9.48 5.16
C THR A 83 -0.51 -9.94 4.05
N GLY A 84 0.80 -9.86 4.28
CA GLY A 84 1.79 -10.37 3.33
C GLY A 84 1.65 -11.87 3.04
N LYS A 85 1.24 -12.68 4.02
CA LYS A 85 0.90 -14.10 3.83
C LYS A 85 -0.27 -14.29 2.88
N PHE A 86 -1.33 -13.50 3.04
CA PHE A 86 -2.46 -13.54 2.14
C PHE A 86 -2.00 -13.21 0.71
N GLN A 87 -1.32 -12.07 0.52
CA GLN A 87 -0.88 -11.62 -0.80
C GLN A 87 0.09 -12.61 -1.49
N ALA A 88 1.07 -13.16 -0.76
CA ALA A 88 1.97 -14.19 -1.30
C ALA A 88 1.22 -15.46 -1.75
N GLY A 89 0.18 -15.86 -1.00
CA GLY A 89 -0.70 -16.95 -1.39
C GLY A 89 -1.50 -16.64 -2.64
N GLU A 90 -1.91 -15.40 -2.83
CA GLU A 90 -2.63 -14.96 -4.03
C GLU A 90 -1.73 -14.91 -5.27
N PHE A 91 -0.47 -14.47 -5.14
CA PHE A 91 0.52 -14.65 -6.21
C PHE A 91 0.63 -16.12 -6.62
N LYS A 92 0.75 -17.06 -5.67
CA LYS A 92 0.80 -18.51 -5.99
C LYS A 92 -0.47 -19.02 -6.67
N ARG A 93 -1.64 -18.52 -6.29
CA ARG A 93 -2.88 -18.90 -6.97
C ARG A 93 -2.93 -18.37 -8.40
N MET A 94 -2.52 -17.12 -8.62
CA MET A 94 -2.53 -16.52 -9.95
C MET A 94 -1.46 -17.15 -10.85
N GLU A 95 -0.28 -17.49 -10.34
CA GLU A 95 0.74 -18.31 -11.02
C GLU A 95 0.18 -19.65 -11.52
N ALA A 96 -0.71 -20.29 -10.75
CA ALA A 96 -1.32 -21.55 -11.13
C ALA A 96 -2.55 -21.39 -12.07
N THR A 97 -3.08 -20.18 -12.20
CA THR A 97 -4.35 -19.90 -12.91
C THR A 97 -4.12 -19.25 -14.28
N LEU A 98 -3.11 -18.39 -14.38
CA LEU A 98 -2.80 -17.64 -15.59
C LEU A 98 -1.72 -18.36 -16.41
N ASP A 99 -1.84 -18.32 -17.74
CA ASP A 99 -0.84 -18.92 -18.63
C ASP A 99 0.50 -18.16 -18.54
N ALA A 100 0.42 -16.84 -18.36
CA ALA A 100 1.55 -15.94 -18.13
C ALA A 100 1.14 -14.91 -17.05
N PRO A 101 1.60 -15.05 -15.80
CA PRO A 101 1.30 -14.09 -14.75
C PRO A 101 1.84 -12.70 -15.08
N PRO A 102 1.02 -11.63 -14.97
CA PRO A 102 1.42 -10.28 -15.37
C PRO A 102 2.40 -9.63 -14.39
N VAL A 103 2.43 -10.09 -13.14
CA VAL A 103 3.34 -9.62 -12.09
C VAL A 103 3.86 -10.85 -11.35
N SER A 104 5.18 -10.91 -11.17
CA SER A 104 5.84 -11.97 -10.41
C SER A 104 6.22 -11.46 -9.02
N LEU A 105 5.94 -12.25 -7.99
CA LEU A 105 6.46 -11.97 -6.65
C LEU A 105 7.93 -12.40 -6.59
N LEU A 106 8.82 -11.40 -6.52
CA LEU A 106 10.26 -11.60 -6.51
C LEU A 106 10.73 -12.14 -5.16
N GLY A 107 10.17 -11.64 -4.05
CA GLY A 107 10.60 -12.02 -2.72
C GLY A 107 9.86 -11.31 -1.59
N ILE A 108 10.16 -11.75 -0.37
CA ILE A 108 9.66 -11.20 0.87
C ILE A 108 10.81 -10.52 1.61
N VAL A 109 10.59 -9.27 2.01
CA VAL A 109 11.59 -8.43 2.67
C VAL A 109 11.13 -8.06 4.08
N THR A 110 12.03 -8.17 5.06
CA THR A 110 11.76 -7.80 6.45
C THR A 110 12.97 -7.15 7.10
N ASN A 111 12.73 -6.15 7.94
CA ASN A 111 13.74 -5.53 8.81
C ASN A 111 13.78 -6.15 10.22
N LYS A 112 13.17 -7.34 10.39
CA LYS A 112 12.96 -7.97 11.69
C LYS A 112 12.95 -9.49 11.56
N SER A 113 13.62 -10.17 12.47
CA SER A 113 13.71 -11.63 12.51
C SER A 113 12.56 -12.27 13.28
N ILE A 114 12.49 -13.60 13.20
CA ILE A 114 11.56 -14.41 14.00
C ILE A 114 11.78 -14.27 15.51
N GLU A 115 13.03 -14.12 15.95
CA GLU A 115 13.38 -13.92 17.37
C GLU A 115 12.80 -12.61 17.92
N HIS A 116 12.65 -11.61 17.05
CA HIS A 116 12.00 -10.36 17.38
C HIS A 116 10.53 -10.31 16.98
N GLY A 117 9.91 -11.44 16.64
CA GLY A 117 8.46 -11.56 16.45
C GLY A 117 7.96 -11.16 15.06
N CYS A 118 8.79 -11.31 14.04
CA CYS A 118 8.35 -11.28 12.64
C CYS A 118 8.06 -12.69 12.10
N ASN A 119 7.05 -12.85 11.25
CA ASN A 119 6.72 -14.14 10.64
C ASN A 119 7.10 -14.24 9.15
N ALA A 120 7.85 -13.28 8.62
CA ALA A 120 8.24 -13.22 7.20
C ALA A 120 8.97 -14.48 6.73
N ALA A 121 9.95 -14.98 7.49
CA ALA A 121 10.70 -16.18 7.16
C ALA A 121 9.81 -17.43 6.98
N ARG A 122 8.80 -17.58 7.84
CA ARG A 122 7.83 -18.67 7.72
C ARG A 122 6.97 -18.51 6.47
N VAL A 123 6.51 -17.29 6.16
CA VAL A 123 5.70 -17.03 4.98
C VAL A 123 6.49 -17.29 3.70
N ALA A 124 7.74 -16.84 3.64
CA ALA A 124 8.65 -17.12 2.53
C ALA A 124 8.83 -18.62 2.33
N SER A 125 9.03 -19.39 3.42
CA SER A 125 9.10 -20.84 3.35
C SER A 125 7.78 -21.52 2.96
N ASP A 126 6.64 -21.07 3.48
CA ASP A 126 5.31 -21.65 3.20
C ASP A 126 4.98 -21.58 1.69
N PHE A 127 5.45 -20.54 1.00
CA PHE A 127 5.17 -20.28 -0.41
C PHE A 127 6.39 -20.43 -1.33
N LEU A 128 7.55 -20.81 -0.81
CA LEU A 128 8.79 -21.00 -1.57
C LEU A 128 9.24 -19.73 -2.32
N TYR A 129 9.13 -18.56 -1.68
CA TYR A 129 9.71 -17.31 -2.20
C TYR A 129 11.04 -17.00 -1.52
N PRO A 130 11.95 -16.29 -2.21
CA PRO A 130 13.16 -15.74 -1.58
C PRO A 130 12.82 -14.88 -0.36
N LEU A 131 13.66 -14.98 0.67
CA LEU A 131 13.59 -14.17 1.87
C LEU A 131 14.81 -13.25 1.93
N VAL A 132 14.55 -11.96 2.09
CA VAL A 132 15.55 -10.96 2.45
C VAL A 132 15.25 -10.51 3.89
N GLU A 133 16.08 -10.92 4.84
CA GLU A 133 15.92 -10.60 6.25
C GLU A 133 17.17 -9.88 6.77
N LEU A 134 17.00 -8.63 7.19
CA LEU A 134 18.03 -7.87 7.91
C LEU A 134 17.43 -7.30 9.19
N ASP A 135 17.65 -7.97 10.31
CA ASP A 135 17.08 -7.52 11.59
C ASP A 135 17.73 -6.21 12.05
N PHE A 136 16.95 -5.12 12.11
CA PHE A 136 17.46 -3.80 12.46
C PHE A 136 18.08 -3.74 13.85
N LYS A 137 17.55 -4.50 14.82
CA LYS A 137 18.08 -4.48 16.18
C LYS A 137 19.46 -5.13 16.21
N ASN A 138 19.60 -6.30 15.57
CA ASN A 138 20.88 -7.00 15.47
C ASN A 138 21.89 -6.17 14.67
N TRP A 139 21.48 -5.66 13.50
CA TRP A 139 22.31 -4.81 12.65
C TRP A 139 22.82 -3.58 13.41
N TYR A 140 21.94 -2.89 14.14
CA TYR A 140 22.33 -1.69 14.89
C TYR A 140 23.33 -2.00 16.01
N GLN A 141 23.16 -3.12 16.72
CA GLN A 141 24.08 -3.52 17.77
C GLN A 141 25.45 -3.92 17.22
N GLU A 142 25.49 -4.50 16.02
CA GLU A 142 26.73 -4.87 15.35
C GLU A 142 27.48 -3.65 14.79
N HIS A 143 26.76 -2.69 14.21
CA HIS A 143 27.38 -1.62 13.41
C HIS A 143 27.40 -0.23 14.08
N VAL A 144 26.56 0.01 15.09
CA VAL A 144 26.37 1.35 15.68
C VAL A 144 26.69 1.36 17.17
N ASP A 145 25.97 0.60 17.98
CA ASP A 145 26.16 0.55 19.43
C ASP A 145 25.71 -0.80 20.00
N ALA A 146 26.68 -1.64 20.36
CA ALA A 146 26.49 -2.97 20.92
C ALA A 146 25.76 -2.98 22.27
N SER A 147 25.70 -1.85 22.97
CA SER A 147 25.07 -1.74 24.29
C SER A 147 23.62 -1.24 24.26
N GLU A 148 23.17 -0.68 23.14
CA GLU A 148 21.81 -0.14 23.01
C GLU A 148 20.77 -1.26 22.96
N THR A 149 19.75 -1.14 23.81
CA THR A 149 18.69 -2.16 23.97
C THR A 149 17.42 -1.80 23.20
N HIS A 150 17.27 -0.53 22.80
CA HIS A 150 16.14 0.01 22.05
C HIS A 150 16.57 0.81 20.81
N PRO A 151 17.24 0.19 19.82
CA PRO A 151 17.73 0.87 18.61
C PRO A 151 16.71 1.74 17.89
N THR A 152 15.45 1.27 17.78
CA THR A 152 14.36 2.04 17.15
C THR A 152 14.12 3.36 17.90
N ARG A 153 14.19 3.38 19.23
CA ARG A 153 14.06 4.62 20.00
C ARG A 153 15.30 5.50 19.85
N ALA A 154 16.49 4.91 19.88
CA ALA A 154 17.76 5.62 19.72
C ALA A 154 17.85 6.36 18.37
N THR A 155 17.27 5.78 17.33
CA THR A 155 17.24 6.33 15.96
C THR A 155 15.93 7.00 15.58
N ARG A 156 15.04 7.27 16.54
CA ARG A 156 13.79 7.99 16.29
C ARG A 156 14.11 9.38 15.71
N TYR A 157 13.52 9.68 14.56
CA TYR A 157 13.61 11.00 13.91
C TYR A 157 12.25 11.71 13.80
N TRP A 158 11.12 11.00 13.95
CA TRP A 158 9.82 11.65 13.99
C TRP A 158 9.47 12.14 15.40
N PHE A 159 9.26 13.45 15.54
CA PHE A 159 8.88 14.11 16.80
C PHE A 159 7.75 15.09 16.55
N ARG A 160 6.85 15.25 17.53
CA ARG A 160 5.86 16.34 17.49
C ARG A 160 6.59 17.68 17.51
N LYS A 161 5.99 18.71 16.90
CA LYS A 161 6.61 20.05 16.73
C LYS A 161 7.20 20.64 18.01
N ASN A 162 6.57 20.37 19.17
CA ASN A 162 6.98 20.87 20.48
C ASN A 162 7.38 19.74 21.46
N ASP A 163 7.81 18.58 20.95
CA ASP A 163 8.25 17.47 21.80
C ASP A 163 9.56 17.86 22.53
N PRO A 164 9.59 17.94 23.87
CA PRO A 164 10.78 18.32 24.62
C PRO A 164 11.93 17.30 24.51
N ALA A 165 11.64 16.07 24.04
CA ALA A 165 12.64 15.05 23.78
C ALA A 165 13.21 15.11 22.35
N LYS A 166 12.80 16.08 21.52
CA LYS A 166 13.34 16.27 20.17
C LYS A 166 14.82 16.67 20.26
N PRO A 167 15.73 15.92 19.62
CA PRO A 167 17.15 16.28 19.58
C PRO A 167 17.37 17.53 18.74
N ASP A 168 18.59 18.08 18.81
CA ASP A 168 19.01 19.13 17.88
C ASP A 168 19.09 18.61 16.42
N GLY A 169 19.28 19.53 15.48
CA GLY A 169 19.29 19.19 14.06
C GLY A 169 20.42 18.24 13.64
N GLU A 170 21.58 18.31 14.30
CA GLU A 170 22.73 17.46 13.97
C GLU A 170 22.49 16.02 14.41
N ASP A 171 22.04 15.81 15.65
CA ASP A 171 21.70 14.48 16.13
C ASP A 171 20.46 13.92 15.41
N LEU A 172 19.50 14.76 15.04
CA LEU A 172 18.36 14.35 14.21
C LEU A 172 18.83 13.83 12.83
N ALA A 173 19.70 14.57 12.15
CA ALA A 173 20.26 14.17 10.86
C ALA A 173 21.10 12.88 10.97
N ARG A 174 21.88 12.73 12.05
CA ARG A 174 22.62 11.51 12.33
C ARG A 174 21.70 10.30 12.50
N ARG A 175 20.62 10.43 13.28
CA ARG A 175 19.62 9.36 13.50
C ARG A 175 18.90 8.98 12.22
N PHE A 176 18.56 9.97 11.40
CA PHE A 176 17.97 9.77 10.08
C PHE A 176 18.90 8.95 9.19
N LYS A 177 20.16 9.38 9.06
CA LYS A 177 21.19 8.73 8.25
C LYS A 177 21.42 7.26 8.62
N ILE A 178 21.45 6.94 9.92
CA ILE A 178 21.60 5.54 10.37
C ILE A 178 20.48 4.65 9.82
N ARG A 179 19.23 5.10 9.83
CA ARG A 179 18.10 4.32 9.34
C ARG A 179 17.97 4.35 7.82
N GLN A 180 17.96 5.55 7.24
CA GLN A 180 17.58 5.76 5.85
C GLN A 180 18.73 5.56 4.86
N GLU A 181 19.97 5.89 5.24
CA GLU A 181 21.11 5.70 4.34
C GLU A 181 21.82 4.39 4.65
N HIS A 182 22.22 4.16 5.90
CA HIS A 182 23.07 3.01 6.25
C HIS A 182 22.27 1.70 6.28
N PHE A 183 21.28 1.59 7.18
CA PHE A 183 20.51 0.35 7.31
C PHE A 183 19.76 -0.01 6.02
N HIS A 184 19.05 0.94 5.41
CA HIS A 184 18.37 0.69 4.15
C HIS A 184 19.35 0.47 2.99
N GLY A 185 20.52 1.10 2.99
CA GLY A 185 21.57 0.81 2.01
C GLY A 185 22.05 -0.63 2.08
N ASP A 186 22.30 -1.15 3.29
CA ASP A 186 22.73 -2.54 3.51
C ASP A 186 21.59 -3.54 3.22
N LEU A 187 20.35 -3.19 3.57
CA LEU A 187 19.17 -3.96 3.19
C LEU A 187 19.02 -4.01 1.66
N GLY A 188 19.28 -2.89 0.98
CA GLY A 188 19.26 -2.81 -0.48
C GLY A 188 20.33 -3.65 -1.16
N ASP A 189 21.53 -3.74 -0.58
CA ASP A 189 22.58 -4.66 -1.04
C ASP A 189 22.14 -6.12 -0.88
N LEU A 190 21.51 -6.46 0.26
CA LEU A 190 21.01 -7.81 0.49
C LEU A 190 19.85 -8.18 -0.45
N ILE A 191 19.00 -7.22 -0.83
CA ILE A 191 17.97 -7.40 -1.86
C ILE A 191 18.63 -7.76 -3.19
N ASP A 192 19.62 -6.97 -3.63
CA ASP A 192 20.33 -7.21 -4.90
C ASP A 192 20.99 -8.60 -4.92
N ASP A 193 21.74 -8.93 -3.86
CA ASP A 193 22.44 -10.21 -3.74
C ASP A 193 21.50 -11.42 -3.73
N THR A 194 20.30 -11.29 -3.17
CA THR A 194 19.34 -12.40 -2.98
C THR A 194 18.38 -12.55 -4.15
N ILE A 195 17.91 -11.42 -4.70
CA ILE A 195 16.85 -11.37 -5.72
C ILE A 195 17.46 -11.20 -7.12
N GLY A 196 18.44 -10.32 -7.27
CA GLY A 196 19.15 -10.06 -8.53
C GLY A 196 18.26 -9.53 -9.67
N LEU A 197 17.09 -8.98 -9.35
CA LEU A 197 16.12 -8.43 -10.30
C LEU A 197 15.51 -7.14 -9.77
N ASP A 198 15.36 -6.15 -10.65
CA ASP A 198 14.71 -4.87 -10.33
C ASP A 198 13.23 -5.09 -9.98
N ALA A 199 12.79 -4.51 -8.87
CA ALA A 199 11.38 -4.48 -8.52
C ALA A 199 10.68 -3.33 -9.24
N SER A 200 9.52 -3.61 -9.85
CA SER A 200 8.65 -2.57 -10.43
C SER A 200 7.71 -1.97 -9.37
N SER A 201 7.39 -2.75 -8.34
CA SER A 201 6.49 -2.34 -7.27
C SER A 201 6.84 -2.96 -5.92
N VAL A 202 6.41 -2.31 -4.84
CA VAL A 202 6.56 -2.77 -3.46
C VAL A 202 5.22 -2.70 -2.76
N SER A 203 4.86 -3.83 -2.15
CA SER A 203 3.71 -3.97 -1.27
C SER A 203 4.18 -3.78 0.17
N ALA A 204 3.99 -2.59 0.75
CA ALA A 204 4.20 -2.40 2.17
C ALA A 204 3.03 -3.05 2.91
N ARG A 205 3.27 -4.12 3.66
CA ARG A 205 2.24 -4.91 4.35
C ARG A 205 2.58 -5.00 5.85
N GLY A 206 2.62 -3.82 6.48
CA GLY A 206 3.03 -3.66 7.86
C GLY A 206 4.54 -3.53 8.04
N TYR A 207 5.24 -2.97 7.04
CA TYR A 207 6.62 -2.53 7.19
C TYR A 207 6.64 -1.32 8.11
N ASN A 208 7.48 -1.34 9.14
CA ASN A 208 7.40 -0.34 10.22
C ASN A 208 8.38 0.83 10.09
N PHE A 209 9.14 0.90 8.98
CA PHE A 209 10.07 1.98 8.67
C PHE A 209 9.59 2.73 7.43
N GLN A 210 9.83 4.04 7.36
CA GLN A 210 9.58 4.83 6.16
C GLN A 210 10.56 4.44 5.06
N PHE A 211 10.08 4.26 3.82
CA PHE A 211 10.95 3.93 2.69
C PHE A 211 11.88 5.09 2.33
N CYS A 212 13.08 4.77 1.86
CA CYS A 212 14.07 5.69 1.32
C CYS A 212 14.63 5.07 0.04
N SER A 213 14.98 5.90 -0.94
CA SER A 213 15.51 5.44 -2.23
C SER A 213 16.79 4.62 -2.09
N SER A 214 17.55 4.80 -1.01
CA SER A 214 18.77 4.03 -0.70
C SER A 214 18.56 2.52 -0.69
N ILE A 215 17.35 2.05 -0.37
CA ILE A 215 17.03 0.61 -0.38
C ILE A 215 16.97 0.00 -1.78
N PHE A 216 16.82 0.84 -2.80
CA PHE A 216 16.75 0.45 -4.21
C PHE A 216 17.91 1.03 -5.02
N LYS A 217 19.04 1.36 -4.38
CA LYS A 217 20.23 1.93 -5.04
C LYS A 217 20.83 1.04 -6.14
N HIS A 218 20.52 -0.26 -6.13
CA HIS A 218 20.96 -1.24 -7.14
C HIS A 218 20.21 -1.09 -8.47
N GLN A 219 18.99 -0.52 -8.46
CA GLN A 219 18.16 -0.35 -9.64
C GLN A 219 18.06 1.11 -10.09
N SER A 220 17.89 1.31 -11.40
CA SER A 220 17.90 2.65 -12.02
C SER A 220 16.56 3.39 -11.91
N ILE A 221 15.46 2.66 -11.79
CA ILE A 221 14.10 3.17 -11.66
C ILE A 221 13.58 2.74 -10.30
N LEU A 222 13.10 3.68 -9.49
CA LEU A 222 12.52 3.35 -8.18
C LEU A 222 11.16 2.66 -8.34
N PRO A 223 10.86 1.63 -7.51
CA PRO A 223 9.58 0.94 -7.59
C PRO A 223 8.45 1.85 -7.09
N HIS A 224 7.25 1.64 -7.61
CA HIS A 224 6.05 2.19 -7.00
C HIS A 224 5.74 1.47 -5.68
N ILE A 225 5.54 2.22 -4.60
CA ILE A 225 5.24 1.65 -3.28
C ILE A 225 3.80 1.99 -2.90
N ASN A 226 3.07 0.99 -2.42
CA ASN A 226 1.75 1.19 -1.86
C ASN A 226 1.58 0.53 -0.49
N ASP A 227 0.60 1.04 0.26
CA ASP A 227 0.21 0.50 1.55
C ASP A 227 -1.31 0.59 1.77
N THR A 228 -1.84 -0.31 2.60
CA THR A 228 -3.21 -0.23 3.08
C THR A 228 -3.27 0.37 4.48
N HIS A 229 -3.87 1.54 4.60
CA HIS A 229 -4.21 2.15 5.87
C HIS A 229 -5.58 1.67 6.37
N PRO A 230 -5.74 1.28 7.64
CA PRO A 230 -7.01 0.85 8.22
C PRO A 230 -7.89 2.05 8.60
N ALA A 231 -7.99 3.05 7.73
CA ALA A 231 -8.68 4.31 7.98
C ALA A 231 -9.21 4.93 6.69
N ASP A 232 -10.30 5.70 6.81
CA ASP A 232 -10.89 6.41 5.69
C ASP A 232 -10.19 7.76 5.49
N LEU A 233 -9.19 7.75 4.62
CA LEU A 233 -8.35 8.90 4.33
C LEU A 233 -9.02 9.89 3.36
N SER A 234 -10.30 9.70 3.02
CA SER A 234 -11.09 10.72 2.31
C SER A 234 -11.61 11.83 3.23
N PHE A 235 -11.42 11.69 4.55
CA PHE A 235 -11.79 12.68 5.54
C PHE A 235 -10.63 13.61 5.90
N VAL A 236 -10.90 14.92 5.89
CA VAL A 236 -9.90 15.98 6.07
C VAL A 236 -10.38 17.05 7.06
N ASP A 237 -9.43 17.71 7.73
CA ASP A 237 -9.71 18.86 8.58
C ASP A 237 -10.15 20.06 7.73
N GLY A 238 -11.30 20.64 8.05
CA GLY A 238 -11.88 21.73 7.25
C GLY A 238 -11.12 23.05 7.29
N ARG A 239 -10.08 23.18 8.12
CA ARG A 239 -9.22 24.37 8.22
C ARG A 239 -7.85 24.15 7.59
N THR A 240 -7.23 23.00 7.86
CA THR A 240 -5.86 22.72 7.41
C THR A 240 -5.82 21.92 6.12
N GLY A 241 -6.85 21.12 5.85
CA GLY A 241 -6.87 20.16 4.73
C GLY A 241 -6.04 18.91 4.92
N GLU A 242 -5.46 18.72 6.11
CA GLU A 242 -4.76 17.50 6.50
C GLU A 242 -5.77 16.36 6.69
N LYS A 243 -5.38 15.12 6.38
CA LYS A 243 -6.27 13.96 6.61
C LYS A 243 -6.46 13.75 8.11
N LEU A 244 -7.66 13.31 8.49
CA LEU A 244 -8.03 13.21 9.91
C LEU A 244 -7.57 11.93 10.59
N TYR A 245 -7.39 10.86 9.82
CA TYR A 245 -7.09 9.53 10.35
C TYR A 245 -5.80 8.93 9.79
N PRO A 246 -4.70 9.70 9.64
CA PRO A 246 -3.43 9.11 9.25
C PRO A 246 -2.93 8.17 10.34
N GLY A 247 -2.08 7.24 9.94
CA GLY A 247 -1.40 6.34 10.86
C GLY A 247 -1.95 4.91 10.87
N TRP A 248 -1.17 4.08 11.55
CA TRP A 248 -1.25 2.63 11.47
C TRP A 248 -1.89 2.09 12.74
N GLN A 249 -2.78 1.10 12.57
CA GLN A 249 -3.42 0.31 13.64
C GLN A 249 -4.70 0.92 14.25
N GLN A 250 -5.17 0.26 15.32
CA GLN A 250 -6.39 0.48 16.06
C GLN A 250 -6.66 1.95 16.45
N GLY A 251 -5.62 2.78 16.64
CA GLY A 251 -5.78 4.18 17.06
C GLY A 251 -6.58 5.04 16.07
N ALA A 252 -6.42 4.82 14.77
CA ALA A 252 -7.20 5.54 13.76
C ALA A 252 -8.69 5.18 13.85
N ILE A 253 -9.00 3.91 14.10
CA ILE A 253 -10.38 3.42 14.26
C ILE A 253 -10.99 3.94 15.56
N GLU A 254 -10.21 4.04 16.64
CA GLU A 254 -10.66 4.65 17.89
C GLU A 254 -11.04 6.11 17.71
N LEU A 255 -10.28 6.88 16.93
CA LEU A 255 -10.62 8.26 16.57
C LEU A 255 -11.89 8.32 15.73
N MET A 256 -12.02 7.48 14.70
CA MET A 256 -13.26 7.39 13.91
C MET A 256 -14.48 7.01 14.76
N LEU A 257 -14.34 6.13 15.74
CA LEU A 257 -15.42 5.82 16.69
C LEU A 257 -15.79 7.03 17.55
N GLN A 258 -14.81 7.81 18.00
CA GLN A 258 -15.03 9.02 18.79
C GLN A 258 -15.73 10.10 17.98
N ASP A 259 -15.40 10.22 16.69
CA ASP A 259 -16.01 11.17 15.75
C ASP A 259 -17.38 10.70 15.22
N GLY A 260 -17.86 9.52 15.65
CA GLY A 260 -19.21 9.04 15.40
C GLY A 260 -19.42 8.38 14.03
N HIS A 261 -18.35 7.86 13.40
CA HIS A 261 -18.47 7.13 12.14
C HIS A 261 -19.28 5.85 12.32
N ASP A 262 -20.11 5.55 11.32
CA ASP A 262 -20.95 4.35 11.24
C ASP A 262 -20.46 3.34 10.20
N ARG A 263 -19.57 3.78 9.31
CA ARG A 263 -18.91 2.99 8.26
C ARG A 263 -17.41 3.25 8.31
N PHE A 264 -16.63 2.18 8.35
CA PHE A 264 -15.19 2.22 8.48
C PHE A 264 -14.56 1.62 7.24
N ARG A 265 -13.79 2.40 6.49
CA ARG A 265 -13.19 2.02 5.20
C ARG A 265 -11.67 2.04 5.30
N GLY A 266 -11.01 1.07 4.70
CA GLY A 266 -9.57 1.08 4.48
C GLY A 266 -9.22 1.91 3.25
N SER A 267 -8.03 2.49 3.24
CA SER A 267 -7.50 3.28 2.13
C SER A 267 -6.26 2.62 1.57
N LEU A 268 -6.19 2.48 0.25
CA LEU A 268 -4.94 2.19 -0.45
C LEU A 268 -4.26 3.53 -0.74
N ILE A 269 -3.01 3.67 -0.33
CA ILE A 269 -2.22 4.88 -0.58
C ILE A 269 -0.95 4.56 -1.32
N GLU A 270 -0.42 5.56 -2.01
CA GLU A 270 0.96 5.57 -2.43
C GLU A 270 1.86 5.97 -1.27
N VAL A 271 3.03 5.34 -1.17
CA VAL A 271 4.05 5.67 -0.20
C VAL A 271 5.21 6.36 -0.92
N ASP A 272 5.49 7.60 -0.53
CA ASP A 272 6.64 8.36 -1.06
C ASP A 272 7.95 7.98 -0.34
N PHE A 273 9.06 8.29 -1.00
CA PHE A 273 10.41 8.10 -0.46
C PHE A 273 10.84 9.24 0.45
N MET A 274 11.42 8.87 1.60
CA MET A 274 11.99 9.76 2.61
C MET A 274 13.52 9.81 2.48
N ASP A 275 14.02 10.72 1.66
CA ASP A 275 15.46 10.86 1.38
C ASP A 275 16.11 12.03 2.15
N SER A 276 15.29 12.90 2.75
CA SER A 276 15.73 14.03 3.56
C SER A 276 14.98 14.15 4.88
N VAL A 277 15.67 14.70 5.89
CA VAL A 277 15.12 15.09 7.20
C VAL A 277 13.97 16.09 7.06
N ASP A 278 13.98 16.91 6.01
CA ASP A 278 12.93 17.91 5.78
C ASP A 278 11.57 17.27 5.48
N GLN A 279 11.56 16.03 4.98
CA GLN A 279 10.35 15.28 4.61
C GLN A 279 9.67 14.58 5.80
N ILE A 280 10.24 14.64 7.01
CA ILE A 280 9.71 13.95 8.20
C ILE A 280 8.25 14.30 8.52
N HIS A 281 7.76 15.44 8.04
CA HIS A 281 6.40 15.91 8.28
C HIS A 281 5.42 15.59 7.14
N ASP A 282 5.88 15.04 6.02
CA ASP A 282 5.08 14.94 4.78
C ASP A 282 4.50 13.52 4.52
N LEU A 283 4.96 12.51 5.25
CA LEU A 283 4.94 11.12 4.76
C LEU A 283 3.83 10.19 5.27
N ASP A 284 2.95 10.66 6.16
CA ASP A 284 2.01 9.74 6.83
C ASP A 284 0.67 9.55 6.08
N GLU A 285 0.57 10.11 4.87
CA GLU A 285 -0.72 10.32 4.20
C GLU A 285 -0.77 9.88 2.72
N GLY A 286 0.31 10.08 1.95
CA GLY A 286 0.41 9.64 0.54
C GLY A 286 -0.67 10.20 -0.41
N ALA A 287 -0.61 9.83 -1.70
CA ALA A 287 -1.76 10.01 -2.59
C ALA A 287 -2.80 8.92 -2.30
N LEU A 288 -4.09 9.29 -2.19
CA LEU A 288 -5.17 8.32 -2.01
C LEU A 288 -5.45 7.60 -3.33
N LEU A 289 -5.04 6.33 -3.41
CA LEU A 289 -5.15 5.51 -4.60
C LEU A 289 -6.54 4.91 -4.78
N ALA A 290 -7.07 4.34 -3.70
CA ALA A 290 -8.39 3.74 -3.66
C ALA A 290 -8.97 3.76 -2.25
N LEU A 291 -10.29 3.67 -2.17
CA LEU A 291 -11.01 3.64 -0.90
C LEU A 291 -11.93 2.42 -0.87
N GLY A 292 -11.85 1.68 0.22
CA GLY A 292 -12.48 0.38 0.36
C GLY A 292 -14.01 0.46 0.44
N GLU A 293 -14.66 -0.71 0.39
CA GLU A 293 -16.09 -0.79 0.68
C GLU A 293 -16.35 -0.52 2.18
N GLY A 294 -15.43 -0.96 3.02
CA GLY A 294 -15.53 -0.85 4.46
C GLY A 294 -16.58 -1.73 5.09
N VAL A 295 -16.68 -1.58 6.40
CA VAL A 295 -17.60 -2.32 7.27
C VAL A 295 -18.56 -1.35 7.95
N SER A 296 -19.84 -1.71 7.99
CA SER A 296 -20.87 -0.93 8.68
C SER A 296 -21.09 -1.51 10.07
N ILE A 297 -21.15 -0.65 11.08
CA ILE A 297 -21.48 -1.05 12.45
C ILE A 297 -22.95 -0.76 12.82
N LYS A 298 -23.76 -0.20 11.90
CA LYS A 298 -25.16 0.19 12.15
C LYS A 298 -26.03 -0.97 12.65
N ASP A 299 -25.78 -2.16 12.13
CA ASP A 299 -26.57 -3.36 12.43
C ASP A 299 -26.02 -4.14 13.63
N SER A 300 -25.01 -3.59 14.32
CA SER A 300 -24.48 -4.17 15.56
C SER A 300 -25.31 -3.72 16.75
N HIS A 301 -25.83 -4.68 17.51
CA HIS A 301 -26.53 -4.43 18.77
C HIS A 301 -25.56 -4.19 19.95
N GLU A 302 -24.27 -4.42 19.74
CA GLU A 302 -23.20 -4.24 20.74
C GLU A 302 -22.22 -3.16 20.33
N LYS A 303 -21.59 -2.50 21.31
CA LYS A 303 -20.43 -1.64 21.08
C LYS A 303 -19.24 -2.51 20.68
N LEU A 304 -18.89 -2.47 19.39
CA LEU A 304 -17.76 -3.23 18.86
C LEU A 304 -16.43 -2.55 19.25
N PRO A 305 -15.42 -3.31 19.72
CA PRO A 305 -14.09 -2.77 19.96
C PRO A 305 -13.40 -2.43 18.64
N ALA A 306 -12.54 -1.40 18.64
CA ALA A 306 -11.80 -0.96 17.45
C ALA A 306 -11.00 -2.09 16.79
N LYS A 307 -10.42 -3.00 17.58
CA LYS A 307 -9.74 -4.22 17.10
C LYS A 307 -10.64 -5.09 16.21
N ALA A 308 -11.91 -5.28 16.57
CA ALA A 308 -12.84 -6.10 15.79
C ALA A 308 -13.24 -5.44 14.47
N ILE A 309 -13.41 -4.12 14.49
CA ILE A 309 -13.65 -3.32 13.29
C ILE A 309 -12.42 -3.42 12.37
N GLN A 310 -11.21 -3.26 12.91
CA GLN A 310 -9.95 -3.41 12.17
C GLN A 310 -9.83 -4.79 11.52
N ASP A 311 -10.12 -5.86 12.27
CA ASP A 311 -10.05 -7.23 11.78
C ASP A 311 -11.06 -7.46 10.65
N ALA A 312 -12.25 -6.87 10.72
CA ALA A 312 -13.24 -6.94 9.65
C ALA A 312 -12.83 -6.09 8.42
N MET A 313 -12.32 -4.87 8.62
CA MET A 313 -11.78 -4.01 7.55
C MET A 313 -10.63 -4.68 6.81
N LYS A 314 -9.78 -5.43 7.53
CA LYS A 314 -8.70 -6.20 6.92
C LYS A 314 -9.23 -7.25 5.93
N LEU A 315 -10.32 -7.92 6.27
CA LEU A 315 -10.95 -8.88 5.36
C LEU A 315 -11.57 -8.20 4.14
N VAL A 316 -12.28 -7.10 4.33
CA VAL A 316 -13.05 -6.47 3.24
C VAL A 316 -12.17 -5.62 2.33
N ASP A 317 -11.29 -4.80 2.90
CA ASP A 317 -10.55 -3.78 2.16
C ASP A 317 -9.10 -4.20 1.93
N ASP A 318 -8.34 -4.55 2.97
CA ASP A 318 -6.91 -4.86 2.84
C ASP A 318 -6.66 -6.07 1.94
N PHE A 319 -7.43 -7.15 2.12
CA PHE A 319 -7.33 -8.31 1.22
C PHE A 319 -7.79 -7.99 -0.20
N THR A 320 -8.78 -7.12 -0.39
CA THR A 320 -9.19 -6.68 -1.73
C THR A 320 -8.05 -5.92 -2.42
N PHE A 321 -7.40 -4.98 -1.72
CA PHE A 321 -6.29 -4.22 -2.30
C PHE A 321 -5.05 -5.06 -2.54
N CYS A 322 -4.75 -6.01 -1.65
CA CYS A 322 -3.66 -6.97 -1.85
C CYS A 322 -3.81 -7.85 -3.09
N MET A 323 -4.99 -7.92 -3.69
CA MET A 323 -5.18 -8.65 -4.96
C MET A 323 -4.70 -7.86 -6.17
N LEU A 324 -4.54 -6.54 -6.09
CA LEU A 324 -4.30 -5.69 -7.26
C LEU A 324 -2.96 -6.00 -7.95
N GLU A 325 -1.91 -6.33 -7.21
CA GLU A 325 -0.63 -6.75 -7.78
C GLU A 325 -0.65 -8.21 -8.29
N PRO A 326 -1.10 -9.23 -7.52
CA PRO A 326 -1.21 -10.60 -8.03
C PRO A 326 -2.06 -10.75 -9.29
N THR A 327 -3.12 -9.94 -9.41
CA THR A 327 -4.01 -9.93 -10.59
C THR A 327 -3.49 -9.06 -11.72
N GLY A 328 -2.43 -8.26 -11.51
CA GLY A 328 -1.94 -7.26 -12.46
C GLY A 328 -2.92 -6.14 -12.77
N LEU A 329 -4.06 -6.03 -12.08
CA LEU A 329 -5.07 -5.01 -12.35
C LEU A 329 -4.54 -3.59 -12.09
N ILE A 330 -3.57 -3.45 -11.18
CA ILE A 330 -2.88 -2.19 -10.91
C ILE A 330 -2.09 -1.67 -12.13
N LEU A 331 -1.75 -2.54 -13.09
CA LEU A 331 -0.98 -2.15 -14.28
C LEU A 331 -1.81 -1.33 -15.28
N ALA A 332 -3.14 -1.38 -15.17
CA ALA A 332 -4.07 -0.55 -15.94
C ALA A 332 -4.33 0.82 -15.28
N TRP A 333 -3.58 1.17 -14.23
CA TRP A 333 -3.75 2.42 -13.51
C TRP A 333 -2.69 3.43 -13.96
N GLY A 334 -3.15 4.64 -14.20
CA GLY A 334 -2.32 5.81 -14.44
C GLY A 334 -2.36 6.76 -13.25
N ILE A 335 -1.36 7.61 -13.16
CA ILE A 335 -1.26 8.68 -12.18
C ILE A 335 -0.79 9.97 -12.82
N THR A 336 -1.32 11.11 -12.38
CA THR A 336 -0.86 12.41 -12.83
C THR A 336 0.55 12.71 -12.33
N GLU A 337 1.38 13.32 -13.17
CA GLU A 337 2.72 13.80 -12.78
C GLU A 337 2.60 14.98 -11.82
N ASP A 338 1.74 15.94 -12.14
CA ASP A 338 1.47 17.09 -11.29
C ASP A 338 0.22 16.83 -10.43
N PRO A 339 0.19 17.33 -9.18
CA PRO A 339 -0.99 17.21 -8.36
C PRO A 339 -2.15 18.07 -8.90
N VAL A 340 -3.35 17.51 -8.81
CA VAL A 340 -4.60 18.03 -9.36
C VAL A 340 -5.65 18.16 -8.27
N ASP A 341 -6.70 18.91 -8.55
CA ASP A 341 -7.80 19.12 -7.62
C ASP A 341 -8.64 17.85 -7.47
N VAL A 342 -8.68 17.32 -6.25
CA VAL A 342 -9.46 16.14 -5.88
C VAL A 342 -10.43 16.50 -4.76
N THR A 343 -11.67 16.03 -4.87
CA THR A 343 -12.70 16.28 -3.85
C THR A 343 -12.59 15.30 -2.69
N PHE A 344 -12.45 15.85 -1.49
CA PHE A 344 -12.50 15.18 -0.19
C PHE A 344 -13.71 15.70 0.61
N LYS A 345 -13.91 15.18 1.82
CA LYS A 345 -14.98 15.61 2.71
C LYS A 345 -14.48 15.91 4.12
N THR A 346 -15.05 16.91 4.76
CA THR A 346 -14.90 17.16 6.19
C THR A 346 -15.84 16.25 7.00
N LEU A 347 -15.69 16.22 8.33
CA LEU A 347 -16.56 15.40 9.21
C LEU A 347 -18.04 15.79 9.14
N ASP A 348 -18.34 17.06 8.91
CA ASP A 348 -19.72 17.54 8.73
C ASP A 348 -20.28 17.26 7.32
N GLY A 349 -19.49 16.63 6.43
CA GLY A 349 -19.88 16.27 5.07
C GLY A 349 -19.65 17.36 4.02
N THR A 350 -19.05 18.50 4.40
CA THR A 350 -18.71 19.56 3.44
C THR A 350 -17.64 19.07 2.46
N SER A 351 -17.86 19.29 1.16
CA SER A 351 -16.86 18.98 0.15
C SER A 351 -15.70 19.97 0.22
N MET A 352 -14.48 19.46 0.12
CA MET A 352 -13.26 20.27 0.11
C MET A 352 -12.35 19.80 -1.02
N ILE A 353 -11.62 20.73 -1.63
CA ILE A 353 -10.69 20.43 -2.71
C ILE A 353 -9.29 20.35 -2.13
N ILE A 354 -8.66 19.19 -2.32
CA ILE A 354 -7.27 18.91 -1.94
C ILE A 354 -6.47 18.69 -3.21
N ASN A 355 -5.30 19.31 -3.27
CA ASN A 355 -4.38 19.12 -4.38
C ASN A 355 -3.50 17.88 -4.09
N GLN A 356 -3.63 16.83 -4.89
CA GLN A 356 -2.83 15.60 -4.81
C GLN A 356 -2.68 14.95 -6.18
N ARG A 357 -1.79 13.97 -6.33
CA ARG A 357 -1.70 13.22 -7.58
C ARG A 357 -3.02 12.47 -7.86
N GLY A 358 -3.52 12.60 -9.08
CA GLY A 358 -4.77 12.04 -9.55
C GLY A 358 -4.60 10.64 -10.14
N ILE A 359 -5.50 9.73 -9.81
CA ILE A 359 -5.51 8.35 -10.25
C ILE A 359 -6.51 8.16 -11.35
N ILE A 360 -6.04 7.46 -12.36
CA ILE A 360 -6.73 7.15 -13.59
C ILE A 360 -6.85 5.64 -13.67
N VAL A 361 -8.06 5.13 -13.93
CA VAL A 361 -8.30 3.71 -14.18
C VAL A 361 -9.04 3.61 -15.50
N GLY A 362 -8.44 2.95 -16.48
CA GLY A 362 -8.91 2.98 -17.86
C GLY A 362 -8.93 4.42 -18.39
N ASP A 363 -10.13 4.89 -18.77
CA ASP A 363 -10.40 6.22 -19.32
C ASP A 363 -11.07 7.19 -18.32
N THR A 364 -10.99 6.89 -17.01
CA THR A 364 -11.66 7.70 -15.99
C THR A 364 -10.73 8.08 -14.84
N MET A 365 -10.86 9.33 -14.37
CA MET A 365 -10.23 9.78 -13.13
C MET A 365 -11.05 9.30 -11.92
N LYS A 366 -10.44 8.48 -11.08
CA LYS A 366 -11.04 7.86 -9.90
C LYS A 366 -10.43 8.33 -8.57
N SER A 367 -9.38 9.16 -8.55
CA SER A 367 -8.81 9.71 -7.29
C SER A 367 -9.84 10.41 -6.41
N GLY A 368 -9.78 10.17 -5.09
CA GLY A 368 -10.73 10.69 -4.08
C GLY A 368 -12.17 10.19 -4.23
N LYS A 369 -12.52 9.66 -5.40
CA LYS A 369 -13.74 8.92 -5.69
C LYS A 369 -13.49 7.44 -5.36
N GLU A 370 -14.57 6.69 -5.15
CA GLU A 370 -14.50 5.29 -4.73
C GLU A 370 -14.03 4.40 -5.89
N ALA A 371 -12.73 4.34 -6.14
CA ALA A 371 -12.12 3.36 -7.04
C ALA A 371 -12.11 2.01 -6.33
N TRP A 372 -12.74 0.97 -6.92
CA TRP A 372 -12.58 -0.44 -6.49
C TRP A 372 -13.05 -0.76 -5.07
N GLY A 373 -13.79 0.18 -4.44
CA GLY A 373 -14.43 0.05 -3.13
C GLY A 373 -15.85 -0.49 -3.23
N THR A 374 -16.82 0.33 -2.84
CA THR A 374 -18.25 -0.04 -2.87
C THR A 374 -18.77 -0.39 -4.26
N ASN A 375 -18.15 0.13 -5.32
CA ASN A 375 -18.61 -0.07 -6.71
C ASN A 375 -17.81 -1.11 -7.50
N LEU A 376 -17.11 -2.03 -6.82
CA LEU A 376 -16.16 -2.97 -7.43
C LEU A 376 -16.67 -3.65 -8.71
N VAL A 377 -17.90 -4.19 -8.72
CA VAL A 377 -18.48 -4.85 -9.90
C VAL A 377 -18.57 -3.89 -11.08
N ARG A 378 -19.08 -2.67 -10.85
CA ARG A 378 -19.21 -1.65 -11.89
C ARG A 378 -17.83 -1.21 -12.39
N ASP A 379 -16.90 -0.96 -11.47
CA ASP A 379 -15.55 -0.50 -11.83
C ASP A 379 -14.79 -1.58 -12.64
N LEU A 380 -14.98 -2.86 -12.30
CA LEU A 380 -14.48 -3.99 -13.07
C LEU A 380 -15.10 -4.07 -14.47
N ASP A 381 -16.43 -3.96 -14.57
CA ASP A 381 -17.13 -3.99 -15.86
C ASP A 381 -16.77 -2.79 -16.75
N GLU A 382 -16.54 -1.61 -16.16
CA GLU A 382 -16.03 -0.43 -16.85
C GLU A 382 -14.61 -0.67 -17.37
N LEU A 383 -13.69 -1.13 -16.51
CA LEU A 383 -12.31 -1.41 -16.92
C LEU A 383 -12.26 -2.45 -18.04
N VAL A 384 -12.97 -3.57 -17.87
CA VAL A 384 -12.95 -4.66 -18.85
C VAL A 384 -13.51 -4.21 -20.20
N ARG A 385 -14.57 -3.39 -20.22
CA ARG A 385 -15.11 -2.83 -21.48
C ARG A 385 -14.12 -1.88 -22.15
N PHE A 386 -13.46 -1.04 -21.37
CA PHE A 386 -12.40 -0.16 -21.86
C PHE A 386 -11.23 -0.95 -22.49
N LEU A 387 -10.87 -2.07 -21.89
CA LEU A 387 -9.81 -2.96 -22.37
C LEU A 387 -10.22 -3.81 -23.59
N GLU A 388 -11.52 -3.95 -23.86
CA GLU A 388 -12.06 -4.68 -25.02
C GLU A 388 -12.27 -3.79 -26.25
N SER A 389 -12.40 -2.48 -26.07
CA SER A 389 -12.56 -1.48 -27.15
C SER A 389 -11.21 -1.15 -27.78
#